data_AF-A0A2D7SR11-F1
#
_entry.id   AF-A0A2D7SR11-F1
#
_cell.length_a   1.000
_cell.length_b   1.000
_cell.length_c   1.000
_cell.angle_alpha   90.00
_cell.angle_beta   90.00
_cell.angle_gamma   90.00
#
_symmetry.space_group_name_H-M   'P 1'
#
loop_
_entity.id
_entity.type
_entity.pdbx_description
1 polymer ?
#
loop_
_entity_poly.entity_id
_entity_poly.type
_entity_poly.pdbx_seq_one_letter_code
_entity_poly.pdbx_strand_id
1 'polypeptide(L)' 'MKLIIISVSLLIISFALISIKLLFKKNGKFEGTCASNNPLFSNKDGSCGYCGAKKNEMCS' A
#
# COMPACT_ATOMS: atom_id res chain seq x y z
N MET A 1 21.52 20.98 2.56
CA MET A 1 21.90 19.59 2.92
C MET A 1 21.12 19.01 4.10
N LYS A 2 20.92 19.75 5.20
CA LYS A 2 20.15 19.30 6.38
C LYS A 2 18.73 18.78 6.06
N LEU A 3 17.99 19.48 5.19
CA LEU A 3 16.65 19.07 4.74
C LEU A 3 16.66 17.79 3.89
N ILE A 4 17.70 17.60 3.07
CA ILE A 4 17.85 16.41 2.23
C ILE A 4 18.06 15.19 3.12
N ILE A 5 18.94 15.30 4.12
CA ILE A 5 19.21 14.22 5.08
C ILE A 5 17.94 13.83 5.84
N ILE A 6 17.16 14.82 6.30
CA ILE A 6 15.89 14.57 6.99
C ILE A 6 14.88 13.90 6.06
N SER A 7 14.73 14.38 4.83
CA SER A 7 13.76 13.84 3.87
C SER A 7 14.08 12.40 3.48
N VAL A 8 15.35 12.12 3.19
CA VAL A 8 15.83 10.77 2.84
C VAL A 8 15.68 9.83 4.02
N SER A 9 16.02 10.27 5.23
CA SER A 9 15.83 9.47 6.45
C SER A 9 14.36 9.08 6.65
N LEU A 10 13.43 10.03 6.47
CA LEU A 10 11.98 9.79 6.62
C LEU A 10 11.44 8.78 5.60
N LEU A 11 11.95 8.83 4.37
CA LEU A 11 11.60 7.87 3.31
C LEU A 11 12.09 6.46 3.69
N ILE A 12 13.37 6.32 4.06
CA ILE A 12 13.95 5.03 4.43
C ILE A 12 13.18 4.39 5.59
N ILE A 13 12.87 5.17 6.63
CA ILE A 13 12.11 4.71 7.80
C ILE A 13 10.72 4.22 7.37
N SER A 14 10.05 4.94 6.49
CA SER A 14 8.71 4.56 5.98
C SER A 14 8.74 3.21 5.25
N PHE A 15 9.74 2.99 4.38
CA PHE A 15 9.88 1.71 3.68
C PHE A 15 10.29 0.56 4.62
N ALA A 16 11.14 0.82 5.61
CA ALA A 16 11.54 -0.18 6.61
C ALA A 16 10.33 -0.66 7.44
N LEU A 17 9.46 0.27 7.86
CA LEU A 17 8.24 -0.04 8.62
C LEU A 17 7.24 -0.90 7.81
N ILE A 18 7.04 -0.58 6.53
CA ILE A 18 6.17 -1.35 5.64
C ILE A 18 6.72 -2.78 5.44
N SER A 19 8.04 -2.90 5.28
CA SER A 19 8.72 -4.18 5.07
C SER A 19 8.65 -5.08 6.30
N ILE A 20 8.88 -4.53 7.49
CA ILE A 20 8.70 -5.23 8.77
C ILE A 20 7.25 -5.71 8.91
N LYS A 21 6.26 -4.84 8.63
CA LYS A 21 4.84 -5.24 8.71
C LYS A 21 4.52 -6.42 7.80
N LEU A 22 5.17 -6.54 6.64
CA LEU A 22 4.97 -7.67 5.73
C LEU A 22 5.53 -8.99 6.28
N LEU A 23 6.70 -8.95 6.94
CA LEU A 23 7.33 -10.12 7.57
C LEU A 23 6.49 -10.68 8.72
N PHE A 24 5.86 -9.81 9.51
CA PHE A 24 5.01 -10.21 10.64
C PHE A 24 3.58 -10.59 10.23
N LYS A 25 3.23 -10.49 8.95
CA LYS A 25 1.87 -10.75 8.48
C LYS A 25 1.67 -12.22 8.14
N LYS A 26 0.60 -12.81 8.68
CA LYS A 26 0.18 -14.17 8.28
C LYS A 26 -0.01 -14.19 6.75
N ASN A 27 0.72 -15.11 6.10
CA ASN A 27 0.73 -15.35 4.65
C ASN A 27 1.52 -14.34 3.79
N GLY A 28 2.19 -13.34 4.38
CA GLY A 28 3.05 -12.41 3.61
C GLY A 28 2.34 -11.65 2.48
N LYS A 29 1.00 -11.59 2.50
CA LYS A 29 0.21 -10.94 1.46
C LYS A 29 0.06 -9.45 1.75
N PHE A 30 0.43 -8.64 0.78
CA PHE A 30 0.19 -7.21 0.82
C PHE A 30 -1.33 -6.95 0.84
N GLU A 31 -1.83 -6.12 1.77
CA GLU A 31 -3.29 -5.91 1.95
C GLU A 31 -3.92 -4.95 0.94
N GLY A 32 -3.18 -4.58 -0.10
CA GLY A 32 -3.51 -3.51 -1.02
C GLY A 32 -2.89 -2.18 -0.60
N THR A 33 -2.81 -1.25 -1.55
CA THR A 33 -2.39 0.13 -1.29
C THR A 33 -3.58 0.96 -0.79
N CYS A 34 -3.32 2.20 -0.37
CA CYS A 34 -4.37 3.12 0.08
C CYS A 34 -5.53 3.22 -0.95
N ALA A 35 -5.21 3.21 -2.25
CA ALA A 35 -6.22 3.23 -3.31
C ALA A 35 -7.14 2.00 -3.31
N SER A 36 -6.58 0.79 -3.13
CA SER A 36 -7.35 -0.47 -3.13
C SER A 36 -8.16 -0.72 -1.86
N ASN A 37 -7.89 0.03 -0.78
CA ASN A 37 -8.60 -0.08 0.50
C ASN A 37 -9.45 1.16 0.82
N ASN A 38 -9.51 2.14 -0.08
CA ASN A 38 -10.28 3.36 0.16
C ASN A 38 -11.78 3.11 -0.08
N PRO A 39 -12.68 3.36 0.89
CA PRO A 39 -14.12 3.13 0.73
C PRO A 39 -14.77 4.00 -0.35
N LEU A 40 -14.17 5.13 -0.74
CA LEU A 40 -14.67 5.95 -1.85
C LEU A 40 -14.37 5.33 -3.22
N PHE A 41 -13.31 4.51 -3.32
CA PHE A 41 -12.90 3.87 -4.57
C PHE A 41 -13.17 2.37 -4.59
N SER A 42 -13.61 1.76 -3.49
CA SER A 42 -13.95 0.34 -3.41
C SER A 42 -15.44 0.16 -3.66
N ASN A 43 -15.80 -0.71 -4.60
CA ASN A 43 -17.17 -1.15 -4.79
C ASN A 43 -17.63 -2.08 -3.65
N LYS A 44 -18.95 -2.32 -3.57
CA LYS A 44 -19.57 -3.20 -2.56
C LYS A 44 -19.06 -4.64 -2.60
N ASP A 45 -18.58 -5.09 -3.75
CA ASP A 45 -17.97 -6.40 -4.00
C ASP A 45 -16.45 -6.44 -3.74
N GLY A 46 -15.85 -5.33 -3.28
CA GLY A 46 -14.43 -5.25 -2.92
C GLY A 46 -13.48 -5.02 -4.11
N SER A 47 -14.02 -4.75 -5.29
CA SER A 47 -13.30 -4.41 -6.52
C SER A 47 -13.06 -2.90 -6.62
N CYS A 48 -11.99 -2.47 -7.30
CA CYS A 48 -11.73 -1.06 -7.56
C CYS A 48 -12.83 -0.46 -8.46
N GLY A 49 -13.50 0.59 -8.00
CA GLY A 49 -14.55 1.33 -8.72
C GLY A 49 -14.05 2.11 -9.94
N TYR A 50 -12.73 2.25 -10.10
CA TYR A 50 -12.13 2.89 -11.26
C TYR A 50 -11.70 1.90 -12.34
N CYS A 51 -10.95 0.84 -11.98
CA CYS A 51 -10.37 -0.12 -12.93
C CYS A 51 -11.04 -1.50 -12.90
N GLY A 52 -11.99 -1.76 -11.99
CA GLY A 52 -12.67 -3.05 -11.83
C GLY A 52 -11.82 -4.17 -11.20
N ALA A 53 -10.50 -3.99 -11.05
CA ALA A 53 -9.61 -5.02 -10.52
C ALA A 53 -9.86 -5.32 -9.05
N LYS A 54 -9.80 -6.61 -8.68
CA LYS A 54 -9.77 -7.06 -7.28
C LYS A 54 -8.39 -6.83 -6.67
N LYS A 55 -8.30 -6.87 -5.33
CA LYS A 55 -7.04 -6.62 -4.59
C LYS A 55 -5.83 -7.45 -5.02
N ASN A 56 -6.03 -8.60 -5.66
CA ASN A 56 -4.97 -9.48 -6.17
C ASN A 56 -4.80 -9.45 -7.69
N GLU A 57 -5.53 -8.58 -8.38
CA GLU A 57 -5.46 -8.41 -9.83
C GLU A 57 -4.78 -7.08 -10.15
N MET A 58 -3.99 -7.08 -11.22
CA MET A 58 -3.41 -5.84 -11.73
C MET A 58 -4.54 -5.02 -12.37
N CYS A 59 -4.61 -3.71 -12.10
CA CYS A 59 -5.47 -2.83 -12.90
C CYS A 59 -5.04 -2.96 -14.37
N SER A 60 -6.00 -3.31 -15.22
CA SER A 60 -5.83 -3.37 -16.68
C SER A 60 -5.96 -1.99 -17.31
#